data_AF-A0A8T0D929-F1
#
_entry.id   AF-A0A8T0D929-F1
#
_cell.length_a   1.000
_cell.length_b   1.000
_cell.length_c   1.000
_cell.angle_alpha   90.00
_cell.angle_beta   90.00
_cell.angle_gamma   90.00
#
_symmetry.space_group_name_H-M   'P 1'
#
loop_
_entity.id
_entity.type
_entity.pdbx_description
1 polymer ?
#
loop_
_entity_poly.entity_id
_entity_poly.type
_entity_poly.pdbx_seq_one_letter_code
_entity_poly.pdbx_strand_id
1 'polypeptide(L)'
;MLRLISTKDNSNAANPDQHGADNLCKTIDGKDTNDSDHDFLYLDRDALLSVDQQEPKWRRIRIGLLIFFAVIWLALLLGAIIIVVLSKKCPPRPNLPFWQSNVFYFVDPFAFKDSNNDWIGDFSGLSNAVSYLKDDLGVGTVILTPISSGYYTGAEVQLGHVTDYKTVDPALGSQKFYSVDKARIDLNLENERVLALVKDVVKFWLYEDIGGILLQNCALYIESPGTSGKPVNPNAWDVLSSDQMFNEKSVGVVQEIRKLIDASEYSDGRSRVLIVDSGDTGYGLSDGEDKGAMFMGTEESPGAHLVLHRQFVTNRGWKSQSIDQNSKIGNVHKYNKSSVNMKHRWALPTATDTDVRNDNVVSTASVFLLPSSPVLYYGSELGLKILNINNPPSKIYPMNKVPNLEQLNDDITLTCHLPMPWDSYGKMFSPGAPESEKRFIDYLKKYEITETVAAAMAGGRAPTTFSMVQKLIKMREHPSLQWGKFKLLETQPEVIGQRLEIFTREAEGHPAIVAVLDDPKRDKADKRAGVAVDFSFVCKNVTARLVHPPNEMEVNVSMFADKVYINMNDQPTLHLFECV
;
A
#
# COMPACT_ATOMS: atom_id res chain seq x y z
N MET A 1 -12.53 -29.19 -13.75
CA MET A 1 -12.19 -30.20 -14.77
C MET A 1 -13.38 -31.17 -14.85
N LEU A 2 -14.01 -31.25 -16.01
CA LEU A 2 -15.37 -31.74 -16.30
C LEU A 2 -15.62 -33.24 -16.00
N ARG A 3 -16.82 -33.58 -15.48
CA ARG A 3 -17.90 -34.27 -16.23
C ARG A 3 -19.09 -34.59 -15.32
N LEU A 4 -20.19 -33.87 -15.52
CA LEU A 4 -21.56 -34.30 -15.22
C LEU A 4 -22.25 -34.50 -16.57
N ILE A 5 -22.83 -35.68 -16.81
CA ILE A 5 -23.63 -35.96 -18.00
C ILE A 5 -25.10 -35.96 -17.59
N SER A 6 -25.84 -35.12 -18.29
CA SER A 6 -27.28 -34.84 -18.22
C SER A 6 -28.11 -35.97 -18.82
N THR A 7 -29.31 -36.10 -18.27
CA THR A 7 -30.47 -36.84 -18.79
C THR A 7 -31.13 -36.15 -20.00
N LYS A 8 -31.79 -36.96 -20.84
CA LYS A 8 -33.05 -36.73 -21.59
C LYS A 8 -33.31 -37.98 -22.47
N ASP A 9 -34.30 -38.80 -22.19
CA ASP A 9 -35.76 -38.66 -22.42
C ASP A 9 -36.21 -39.08 -23.83
N ASN A 10 -37.20 -39.99 -23.80
CA ASN A 10 -38.32 -40.20 -24.73
C ASN A 10 -38.02 -40.73 -26.14
N SER A 11 -38.83 -41.62 -26.72
CA SER A 11 -40.08 -42.27 -26.33
C SER A 11 -40.45 -43.31 -27.39
N ASN A 12 -41.40 -44.19 -27.03
CA ASN A 12 -42.29 -45.02 -27.86
C ASN A 12 -41.96 -46.53 -27.80
N ALA A 13 -42.92 -47.44 -27.71
CA ALA A 13 -44.31 -47.47 -27.27
C ALA A 13 -44.72 -48.95 -27.38
N ALA A 14 -45.41 -49.49 -26.36
CA ALA A 14 -46.50 -50.49 -26.44
C ALA A 14 -46.50 -51.44 -25.22
N ASN A 15 -47.56 -51.29 -24.43
CA ASN A 15 -48.11 -52.18 -23.39
C ASN A 15 -48.88 -53.36 -24.08
N PRO A 16 -49.51 -54.35 -23.40
CA PRO A 16 -49.64 -54.60 -21.96
C PRO A 16 -49.53 -56.10 -21.53
N ASP A 17 -49.86 -56.33 -20.24
CA ASP A 17 -50.34 -57.60 -19.62
C ASP A 17 -49.24 -58.57 -19.12
N GLN A 18 -49.28 -59.18 -17.93
CA GLN A 18 -50.35 -59.45 -16.96
C GLN A 18 -49.74 -59.97 -15.62
N HIS A 19 -50.47 -59.78 -14.51
CA HIS A 19 -50.54 -60.58 -13.25
C HIS A 19 -49.25 -61.08 -12.55
N GLY A 20 -49.03 -60.80 -11.26
CA GLY A 20 -49.79 -61.31 -10.11
C GLY A 20 -48.93 -62.37 -9.41
N ALA A 21 -48.33 -62.04 -8.27
CA ALA A 21 -48.72 -62.52 -6.93
C ALA A 21 -48.55 -64.03 -6.69
N ASP A 22 -48.00 -64.33 -5.52
CA ASP A 22 -48.15 -65.55 -4.73
C ASP A 22 -47.18 -66.74 -4.92
N ASN A 23 -46.34 -66.85 -3.88
CA ASN A 23 -46.29 -67.98 -2.94
C ASN A 23 -45.89 -69.40 -3.38
N LEU A 24 -45.05 -69.93 -2.48
CA LEU A 24 -45.01 -71.29 -1.96
C LEU A 24 -44.24 -72.36 -2.75
N CYS A 25 -43.15 -72.76 -2.11
CA CYS A 25 -42.62 -74.12 -2.07
C CYS A 25 -43.69 -75.22 -2.25
N LYS A 26 -43.33 -76.24 -3.03
CA LYS A 26 -43.35 -77.68 -2.71
C LYS A 26 -42.67 -78.43 -3.87
N THR A 27 -41.53 -79.10 -3.62
CA THR A 27 -41.38 -80.57 -3.53
C THR A 27 -41.97 -81.33 -4.74
N ILE A 28 -41.32 -82.28 -5.40
CA ILE A 28 -40.53 -83.41 -4.88
C ILE A 28 -39.94 -84.21 -6.08
N ASP A 29 -38.85 -84.92 -5.82
CA ASP A 29 -38.31 -86.16 -6.41
C ASP A 29 -37.96 -86.31 -7.91
N GLY A 30 -36.74 -86.82 -8.12
CA GLY A 30 -36.55 -87.97 -9.02
C GLY A 30 -35.22 -88.09 -9.76
N LYS A 31 -34.39 -89.01 -9.25
CA LYS A 31 -33.56 -90.00 -9.98
C LYS A 31 -32.18 -89.61 -10.54
N ASP A 32 -31.21 -90.42 -10.08
CA ASP A 32 -29.87 -90.77 -10.58
C ASP A 32 -29.47 -90.31 -11.99
N THR A 33 -28.28 -89.70 -12.09
CA THR A 33 -27.12 -90.24 -12.84
C THR A 33 -25.84 -89.48 -12.48
N ASN A 34 -24.74 -90.21 -12.37
CA ASN A 34 -23.37 -89.73 -12.14
C ASN A 34 -23.01 -88.49 -12.98
N ASP A 35 -22.55 -87.43 -12.33
CA ASP A 35 -21.45 -86.64 -12.88
C ASP A 35 -20.58 -86.08 -11.75
N SER A 36 -19.28 -86.29 -11.89
CA SER A 36 -18.24 -85.80 -11.01
C SER A 36 -17.96 -84.35 -11.38
N ASP A 37 -18.46 -83.41 -10.59
CA ASP A 37 -18.02 -82.03 -10.68
C ASP A 37 -17.73 -81.48 -9.28
N HIS A 38 -16.57 -80.84 -9.16
CA HIS A 38 -15.97 -80.45 -7.90
C HIS A 38 -16.89 -79.54 -7.06
N ASP A 39 -17.45 -80.10 -5.98
CA ASP A 39 -18.11 -79.35 -4.92
C ASP A 39 -17.13 -78.28 -4.38
N PHE A 40 -17.41 -77.02 -4.70
CA PHE A 40 -16.90 -75.91 -3.91
C PHE A 40 -17.45 -76.09 -2.49
N LEU A 41 -16.55 -76.44 -1.58
CA LEU A 41 -16.79 -76.85 -0.20
C LEU A 41 -17.32 -75.68 0.64
N TYR A 42 -18.58 -75.29 0.45
CA TYR A 42 -19.27 -74.38 1.36
C TYR A 42 -19.72 -75.16 2.59
N LEU A 43 -19.00 -75.01 3.70
CA LEU A 43 -19.45 -75.55 4.98
C LEU A 43 -20.72 -74.80 5.44
N ASP A 44 -21.74 -75.56 5.80
CA ASP A 44 -22.92 -75.09 6.54
C ASP A 44 -22.50 -74.52 7.93
N ARG A 45 -23.28 -73.59 8.49
CA ARG A 45 -23.11 -73.02 9.84
C ARG A 45 -22.76 -74.08 10.89
N ASP A 46 -23.46 -75.20 10.92
CA ASP A 46 -23.27 -76.22 11.95
C ASP A 46 -21.96 -76.98 11.72
N ALA A 47 -21.59 -77.21 10.47
CA ALA A 47 -20.30 -77.78 10.08
C ALA A 47 -19.13 -76.82 10.41
N LEU A 48 -19.29 -75.52 10.18
CA LEU A 48 -18.34 -74.47 10.59
C LEU A 48 -18.16 -74.37 12.11
N LEU A 49 -19.25 -74.49 12.88
CA LEU A 49 -19.20 -74.48 14.35
C LEU A 49 -18.48 -75.73 14.89
N SER A 50 -18.65 -76.89 14.24
CA SER A 50 -17.94 -78.12 14.61
C SER A 50 -16.43 -78.03 14.35
N VAL A 51 -16.01 -77.42 13.24
CA VAL A 51 -14.59 -77.16 12.93
C VAL A 51 -13.97 -76.15 13.90
N ASP A 52 -14.70 -75.11 14.31
CA ASP A 52 -14.24 -74.14 15.32
C ASP A 52 -14.04 -74.77 16.72
N GLN A 53 -14.82 -75.81 17.06
CA GLN A 53 -14.67 -76.59 18.29
C GLN A 53 -13.48 -77.57 18.23
N GLN A 54 -13.23 -78.19 17.08
CA GLN A 54 -12.13 -79.15 16.90
C GLN A 54 -10.78 -78.49 16.66
N GLU A 55 -10.73 -77.34 15.98
CA GLU A 55 -9.50 -76.61 15.65
C GLU A 55 -9.46 -75.20 16.26
N PRO A 56 -9.16 -75.05 17.58
CA PRO A 56 -9.13 -73.75 18.25
C PRO A 56 -8.05 -72.79 17.72
N LYS A 57 -7.16 -73.27 16.85
CA LYS A 57 -6.10 -72.48 16.19
C LYS A 57 -6.69 -71.35 15.35
N TRP A 58 -7.70 -71.63 14.52
CA TRP A 58 -8.30 -70.64 13.62
C TRP A 58 -9.08 -69.55 14.37
N ARG A 59 -9.75 -69.93 15.47
CA ARG A 59 -10.39 -68.98 16.39
C ARG A 59 -9.37 -68.01 16.99
N ARG A 60 -8.23 -68.52 17.47
CA ARG A 60 -7.14 -67.70 18.03
C ARG A 60 -6.52 -66.79 16.98
N ILE A 61 -6.32 -67.27 15.75
CA ILE A 61 -5.81 -66.46 14.63
C ILE A 61 -6.77 -65.33 14.30
N ARG A 62 -8.09 -65.61 14.20
CA ARG A 62 -9.11 -64.60 13.87
C ARG A 62 -9.22 -63.52 14.94
N ILE A 63 -9.24 -63.91 16.22
CA ILE A 63 -9.22 -62.97 17.35
C ILE A 63 -7.91 -62.16 17.36
N GLY A 64 -6.78 -62.81 17.10
CA GLY A 64 -5.48 -62.14 17.01
C GLY A 64 -5.43 -61.10 15.89
N LEU A 65 -5.95 -61.42 14.70
CA LEU A 65 -6.06 -60.49 13.57
C LEU A 65 -7.01 -59.32 13.88
N LEU A 66 -8.12 -59.57 14.56
CA LEU A 66 -9.09 -58.53 14.92
C LEU A 66 -8.52 -57.56 15.97
N ILE A 67 -7.80 -58.08 16.97
CA ILE A 67 -7.07 -57.26 17.95
C ILE A 67 -5.95 -56.46 17.24
N PHE A 68 -5.19 -57.10 16.36
CA PHE A 68 -4.12 -56.44 15.61
C PHE A 68 -4.66 -55.30 14.74
N PHE A 69 -5.77 -55.53 14.03
CA PHE A 69 -6.46 -54.49 13.26
C PHE A 69 -6.93 -53.34 14.15
N ALA A 70 -7.52 -53.63 15.32
CA ALA A 70 -7.97 -52.61 16.26
C ALA A 70 -6.80 -51.77 16.81
N VAL A 71 -5.66 -52.41 17.10
CA VAL A 71 -4.43 -51.72 17.57
C VAL A 71 -3.85 -50.83 16.47
N ILE A 72 -3.77 -51.32 15.22
CA ILE A 72 -3.35 -50.49 14.08
C ILE A 72 -4.29 -49.31 13.89
N TRP A 73 -5.60 -49.53 13.96
CA TRP A 73 -6.59 -48.48 13.79
C TRP A 73 -6.46 -47.40 14.88
N LEU A 74 -6.29 -47.79 16.14
CA LEU A 74 -6.02 -46.87 17.25
C LEU A 74 -4.68 -46.14 17.08
N ALA A 75 -3.64 -46.82 16.59
CA ALA A 75 -2.35 -46.19 16.32
C ALA A 75 -2.44 -45.16 15.18
N LEU A 76 -3.22 -45.44 14.13
CA LEU A 76 -3.47 -44.49 13.04
C LEU A 76 -4.29 -43.29 13.53
N LEU A 77 -5.30 -43.51 14.38
CA LEU A 77 -6.08 -42.43 14.98
C LEU A 77 -5.21 -41.53 15.86
N LEU A 78 -4.39 -42.12 16.74
CA LEU A 78 -3.43 -41.41 17.56
C LEU A 78 -2.41 -40.65 16.70
N GLY A 79 -1.89 -41.29 15.65
CA GLY A 79 -0.99 -40.67 14.68
C GLY A 79 -1.61 -39.45 14.02
N ALA A 80 -2.87 -39.54 13.58
CA ALA A 80 -3.60 -38.41 13.00
C ALA A 80 -3.78 -37.26 14.00
N ILE A 81 -4.18 -37.56 15.24
CA ILE A 81 -4.32 -36.56 16.31
C ILE A 81 -2.99 -35.88 16.61
N ILE A 82 -1.91 -36.65 16.73
CA ILE A 82 -0.56 -36.14 16.98
C ILE A 82 -0.11 -35.21 15.84
N ILE A 83 -0.34 -35.60 14.58
CA ILE A 83 -0.03 -34.75 13.42
C ILE A 83 -0.81 -33.43 13.51
N VAL A 84 -2.10 -33.46 13.81
CA VAL A 84 -2.91 -32.23 13.91
C VAL A 84 -2.43 -31.32 15.05
N VAL A 85 -2.12 -31.88 16.21
CA VAL A 85 -1.69 -31.11 17.40
C VAL A 85 -0.27 -30.57 17.25
N LEU A 86 0.65 -31.35 16.69
CA LEU A 86 2.06 -30.95 16.51
C LEU A 86 2.30 -30.19 15.21
N SER A 87 1.37 -30.26 14.25
CA SER A 87 1.47 -29.44 13.04
C SER A 87 1.46 -27.97 13.44
N LYS A 88 2.53 -27.27 13.08
CA LYS A 88 2.56 -25.81 13.20
C LYS A 88 1.42 -25.28 12.33
N LYS A 89 0.39 -24.72 12.96
CA LYS A 89 -0.63 -23.98 12.22
C LYS A 89 0.09 -22.88 11.44
N CYS A 90 -0.26 -22.71 10.17
CA CYS A 90 0.20 -21.54 9.44
C CYS A 90 -0.18 -20.30 10.28
N PRO A 91 0.75 -19.35 10.49
CA PRO A 91 0.43 -18.15 11.22
C PRO A 91 -0.79 -17.49 10.56
N PRO A 92 -1.83 -17.11 11.34
CA PRO A 92 -3.02 -16.54 10.76
C PRO A 92 -2.66 -15.24 10.03
N ARG A 93 -3.14 -15.10 8.79
CA ARG A 93 -3.00 -13.85 8.03
C ARG A 93 -3.70 -12.74 8.83
N PRO A 94 -3.01 -11.65 9.20
CA PRO A 94 -3.67 -10.54 9.87
C PRO A 94 -4.72 -9.95 8.93
N ASN A 95 -5.92 -9.70 9.45
CA ASN A 95 -6.95 -8.97 8.70
C ASN A 95 -6.61 -7.48 8.76
N LEU A 96 -5.90 -7.00 7.74
CA LEU A 96 -5.48 -5.61 7.66
C LEU A 96 -6.60 -4.76 7.04
N PRO A 97 -6.94 -3.60 7.62
CA PRO A 97 -7.86 -2.66 6.98
C PRO A 97 -7.26 -2.13 5.67
N PHE A 98 -8.10 -1.58 4.79
CA PHE A 98 -7.67 -1.10 3.48
C PHE A 98 -6.54 -0.08 3.59
N TRP A 99 -6.56 0.76 4.63
CA TRP A 99 -5.55 1.79 4.85
C TRP A 99 -4.20 1.25 5.34
N GLN A 100 -4.08 -0.02 5.75
CA GLN A 100 -2.77 -0.67 6.00
C GLN A 100 -2.33 -1.57 4.84
N SER A 101 -3.27 -2.03 4.02
CA SER A 101 -3.02 -3.00 2.96
C SER A 101 -2.82 -2.36 1.58
N ASN A 102 -3.49 -1.23 1.31
CA ASN A 102 -3.43 -0.54 0.03
C ASN A 102 -2.23 0.40 -0.08
N VAL A 103 -1.88 0.71 -1.32
CA VAL A 103 -1.08 1.88 -1.68
C VAL A 103 -2.03 3.05 -1.96
N PHE A 104 -1.73 4.21 -1.38
CA PHE A 104 -2.46 5.45 -1.62
C PHE A 104 -1.86 6.20 -2.81
N TYR A 105 -2.69 6.84 -3.62
CA TYR A 105 -2.30 7.76 -4.68
C TYR A 105 -2.80 9.16 -4.35
N PHE A 106 -1.90 10.09 -4.08
CA PHE A 106 -2.24 11.47 -3.71
C PHE A 106 -2.18 12.36 -4.95
N VAL A 107 -3.33 12.92 -5.33
CA VAL A 107 -3.53 13.59 -6.63
C VAL A 107 -4.20 14.94 -6.47
N ASP A 108 -3.72 15.92 -7.25
CA ASP A 108 -4.42 17.17 -7.51
C ASP A 108 -5.39 16.96 -8.69
N PRO A 109 -6.72 16.91 -8.46
CA PRO A 109 -7.67 16.63 -9.54
C PRO A 109 -7.66 17.72 -10.62
N PHE A 110 -7.36 18.98 -10.28
CA PHE A 110 -7.26 20.09 -11.23
C PHE A 110 -6.04 19.98 -12.15
N ALA A 111 -5.01 19.26 -11.72
CA ALA A 111 -3.79 19.03 -12.49
C ALA A 111 -3.75 17.65 -13.16
N PHE A 112 -4.73 16.77 -12.89
CA PHE A 112 -4.62 15.38 -13.30
C PHE A 112 -5.07 15.12 -14.72
N LYS A 113 -6.35 15.33 -15.04
CA LYS A 113 -6.89 15.05 -16.38
C LYS A 113 -8.15 15.84 -16.63
N ASP A 114 -8.22 16.52 -17.78
CA ASP A 114 -9.33 17.35 -18.24
C ASP A 114 -10.24 16.53 -19.17
N SER A 115 -11.56 16.64 -18.97
CA SER A 115 -12.55 15.99 -19.83
C SER A 115 -13.43 16.96 -20.64
N ASN A 116 -13.41 18.26 -20.32
CA ASN A 116 -14.28 19.27 -20.92
C ASN A 116 -13.53 20.23 -21.88
N ASN A 117 -12.20 20.13 -21.94
CA ASN A 117 -11.29 20.89 -22.81
C ASN A 117 -11.05 22.35 -22.39
N ASP A 118 -11.29 22.70 -21.13
CA ASP A 118 -10.93 24.00 -20.55
C ASP A 118 -9.49 24.04 -20.02
N TRP A 119 -8.80 22.90 -20.03
CA TRP A 119 -7.44 22.66 -19.53
C TRP A 119 -7.24 22.67 -18.02
N ILE A 120 -8.32 22.44 -17.31
CA ILE A 120 -8.35 22.21 -15.88
C ILE A 120 -8.87 20.78 -15.70
N GLY A 121 -8.18 20.01 -14.88
CA GLY A 121 -8.64 18.66 -14.58
C GLY A 121 -9.96 18.68 -13.81
N ASP A 122 -10.76 17.64 -14.02
CA ASP A 122 -12.10 17.53 -13.45
C ASP A 122 -12.38 16.09 -12.97
N PHE A 123 -13.49 15.87 -12.26
CA PHE A 123 -13.80 14.54 -11.75
C PHE A 123 -14.10 13.49 -12.84
N SER A 124 -14.60 13.91 -14.00
CA SER A 124 -14.84 13.01 -15.13
C SER A 124 -13.51 12.57 -15.74
N GLY A 125 -12.54 13.48 -15.86
CA GLY A 125 -11.17 13.20 -16.26
C GLY A 125 -10.47 12.27 -15.27
N LEU A 126 -10.59 12.51 -13.96
CA LEU A 126 -10.08 11.61 -12.93
C LEU A 126 -10.74 10.22 -13.03
N SER A 127 -12.07 10.15 -13.20
CA SER A 127 -12.80 8.90 -13.40
C SER A 127 -12.30 8.12 -14.63
N ASN A 128 -12.00 8.82 -15.72
CA ASN A 128 -11.42 8.24 -16.95
C ASN A 128 -9.98 7.75 -16.78
N ALA A 129 -9.32 8.07 -15.67
CA ALA A 129 -7.98 7.61 -15.33
C ALA A 129 -7.96 6.54 -14.22
N VAL A 130 -9.12 6.12 -13.69
CA VAL A 130 -9.20 5.08 -12.65
C VAL A 130 -8.60 3.75 -13.12
N SER A 131 -8.78 3.37 -14.39
CA SER A 131 -8.14 2.18 -14.96
C SER A 131 -6.61 2.27 -14.93
N TYR A 132 -6.03 3.44 -15.18
CA TYR A 132 -4.58 3.64 -15.04
C TYR A 132 -4.12 3.45 -13.60
N LEU A 133 -4.84 4.03 -12.64
CA LEU A 133 -4.52 3.90 -11.22
C LEU A 133 -4.60 2.45 -10.75
N LYS A 134 -5.67 1.75 -11.12
CA LYS A 134 -5.93 0.38 -10.64
C LYS A 134 -5.14 -0.68 -11.40
N ASP A 135 -5.25 -0.68 -12.73
CA ASP A 135 -4.80 -1.80 -13.55
C ASP A 135 -3.35 -1.63 -13.97
N ASP A 136 -2.92 -0.40 -14.28
CA ASP A 136 -1.52 -0.13 -14.66
C ASP A 136 -0.63 0.05 -13.42
N LEU A 137 -1.01 0.88 -12.44
CA LEU A 137 -0.19 1.11 -11.25
C LEU A 137 -0.41 0.09 -10.11
N GLY A 138 -1.64 -0.37 -9.91
CA GLY A 138 -1.99 -1.25 -8.78
C GLY A 138 -2.30 -0.50 -7.48
N VAL A 139 -2.68 0.78 -7.54
CA VAL A 139 -3.06 1.54 -6.34
C VAL A 139 -4.49 1.20 -5.87
N GLY A 140 -4.71 1.23 -4.56
CA GLY A 140 -5.99 0.82 -3.96
C GLY A 140 -6.82 1.96 -3.38
N THR A 141 -6.21 3.11 -3.11
CA THR A 141 -6.87 4.26 -2.47
C THR A 141 -6.41 5.56 -3.12
N VAL A 142 -7.30 6.53 -3.31
CA VAL A 142 -6.96 7.86 -3.82
C VAL A 142 -7.16 8.90 -2.72
N ILE A 143 -6.16 9.76 -2.51
CA ILE A 143 -6.24 10.95 -1.68
C ILE A 143 -6.34 12.14 -2.64
N LEU A 144 -7.31 13.02 -2.43
CA LEU A 144 -7.45 14.23 -3.21
C LEU A 144 -6.85 15.40 -2.44
N THR A 145 -6.20 16.33 -3.15
CA THR A 145 -5.97 17.68 -2.62
C THR A 145 -7.31 18.38 -2.36
N PRO A 146 -7.35 19.54 -1.68
CA PRO A 146 -8.62 20.19 -1.37
C PRO A 146 -9.47 20.45 -2.63
N ILE A 147 -10.69 19.91 -2.61
CA ILE A 147 -11.67 19.99 -3.72
C ILE A 147 -12.74 21.06 -3.50
N SER A 148 -12.67 21.75 -2.36
CA SER A 148 -13.74 22.64 -1.90
C SER A 148 -13.79 23.94 -2.68
N SER A 149 -14.99 24.53 -2.73
CA SER A 149 -15.28 25.75 -3.48
C SER A 149 -14.35 26.90 -3.11
N GLY A 150 -13.81 27.58 -4.13
CA GLY A 150 -12.89 28.70 -3.98
C GLY A 150 -11.42 28.31 -4.09
N TYR A 151 -11.08 27.02 -3.92
CA TYR A 151 -9.69 26.54 -4.03
C TYR A 151 -9.02 27.00 -5.32
N TYR A 152 -9.71 26.82 -6.46
CA TYR A 152 -9.25 27.29 -7.77
C TYR A 152 -10.13 28.43 -8.31
N THR A 153 -11.46 28.31 -8.29
CA THR A 153 -12.36 29.30 -8.95
C THR A 153 -12.58 30.60 -8.16
N GLY A 154 -11.90 30.78 -7.02
CA GLY A 154 -11.92 32.02 -6.25
C GLY A 154 -11.42 33.25 -7.06
N ALA A 155 -11.78 34.45 -6.59
CA ALA A 155 -11.35 35.72 -7.18
C ALA A 155 -9.84 35.99 -7.01
N GLU A 156 -9.19 35.24 -6.13
CA GLU A 156 -7.79 35.41 -5.77
C GLU A 156 -6.85 34.88 -6.86
N VAL A 157 -5.69 35.54 -6.96
CA VAL A 157 -4.54 35.05 -7.74
C VAL A 157 -3.89 33.84 -7.06
N GLN A 158 -4.14 33.65 -5.76
CA GLN A 158 -3.59 32.55 -4.98
C GLN A 158 -4.51 31.32 -5.02
N LEU A 159 -3.93 30.13 -5.12
CA LEU A 159 -4.65 28.86 -4.89
C LEU A 159 -4.90 28.63 -3.39
N GLY A 160 -5.97 27.89 -3.09
CA GLY A 160 -6.22 27.37 -1.75
C GLY A 160 -7.09 28.24 -0.84
N HIS A 161 -7.77 29.26 -1.39
CA HIS A 161 -8.75 30.05 -0.64
C HIS A 161 -10.12 29.37 -0.68
N VAL A 162 -10.38 28.48 0.28
CA VAL A 162 -11.67 27.79 0.39
C VAL A 162 -12.73 28.73 0.97
N THR A 163 -13.88 28.80 0.30
CA THR A 163 -15.01 29.69 0.62
C THR A 163 -16.21 28.91 1.17
N ASP A 164 -16.32 27.62 0.80
CA ASP A 164 -17.32 26.69 1.34
C ASP A 164 -16.73 25.27 1.39
N TYR A 165 -16.65 24.72 2.60
CA TYR A 165 -16.08 23.39 2.87
C TYR A 165 -17.02 22.22 2.57
N LYS A 166 -18.30 22.46 2.24
CA LYS A 166 -19.27 21.42 1.88
C LYS A 166 -19.65 21.45 0.40
N THR A 167 -19.17 22.43 -0.34
CA THR A 167 -19.39 22.56 -1.78
C THR A 167 -18.10 22.26 -2.52
N VAL A 168 -18.20 21.54 -3.64
CA VAL A 168 -17.08 21.26 -4.56
C VAL A 168 -16.78 22.50 -5.41
N ASP A 169 -15.51 22.74 -5.72
CA ASP A 169 -15.09 23.78 -6.66
C ASP A 169 -15.75 23.57 -8.04
N PRO A 170 -16.46 24.58 -8.59
CA PRO A 170 -17.11 24.47 -9.89
C PRO A 170 -16.22 24.02 -11.05
N ALA A 171 -14.91 24.23 -10.98
CA ALA A 171 -13.98 23.73 -12.01
C ALA A 171 -13.87 22.19 -12.02
N LEU A 172 -14.18 21.50 -10.93
CA LEU A 172 -14.22 20.03 -10.89
C LEU A 172 -15.55 19.44 -11.36
N GLY A 173 -16.62 20.25 -11.47
CA GLY A 173 -17.96 19.80 -11.84
C GLY A 173 -19.09 20.75 -11.42
N SER A 174 -20.31 20.51 -11.93
CA SER A 174 -21.38 21.51 -12.04
C SER A 174 -22.20 21.86 -10.79
N GLN A 175 -21.73 21.59 -9.57
CA GLN A 175 -22.48 22.03 -8.38
C GLN A 175 -22.06 23.45 -7.98
N LYS A 176 -22.89 24.43 -8.34
CA LYS A 176 -22.71 25.85 -8.00
C LYS A 176 -23.38 26.16 -6.66
N PHE A 177 -22.61 26.49 -5.64
CA PHE A 177 -23.12 27.26 -4.49
C PHE A 177 -22.13 28.39 -4.15
N TYR A 178 -22.69 29.53 -3.73
CA TYR A 178 -22.05 30.84 -3.71
C TYR A 178 -20.90 30.98 -2.69
N SER A 179 -19.93 31.85 -3.01
CA SER A 179 -18.71 32.16 -2.24
C SER A 179 -18.87 33.43 -1.38
N VAL A 180 -18.17 33.48 -0.22
CA VAL A 180 -17.92 34.70 0.57
C VAL A 180 -16.40 34.96 0.66
N ASP A 181 -16.04 36.25 0.63
CA ASP A 181 -14.70 36.82 0.43
C ASP A 181 -13.82 36.90 1.71
N LYS A 182 -12.49 36.87 1.45
CA LYS A 182 -11.30 37.28 2.24
C LYS A 182 -10.70 36.44 3.38
N ALA A 183 -9.39 36.19 3.16
CA ALA A 183 -8.27 35.89 4.05
C ALA A 183 -8.29 34.55 4.83
N ARG A 184 -7.14 33.84 4.82
CA ARG A 184 -6.89 32.71 5.72
C ARG A 184 -6.85 33.23 7.15
N ILE A 185 -7.96 33.07 7.87
CA ILE A 185 -8.10 33.37 9.29
C ILE A 185 -8.01 32.04 10.02
N ASP A 186 -7.06 31.91 10.95
CA ASP A 186 -7.01 30.72 11.80
C ASP A 186 -8.28 30.61 12.63
N LEU A 187 -8.92 29.44 12.56
CA LEU A 187 -10.10 29.14 13.33
C LEU A 187 -9.72 28.97 14.80
N ASN A 188 -10.47 29.61 15.71
CA ASN A 188 -10.34 29.33 17.13
C ASN A 188 -10.99 27.97 17.45
N LEU A 189 -10.23 26.88 17.33
CA LEU A 189 -10.69 25.51 17.58
C LEU A 189 -10.93 25.20 19.07
N GLU A 190 -10.53 26.09 19.98
CA GLU A 190 -10.91 26.01 21.40
C GLU A 190 -12.36 26.49 21.62
N ASN A 191 -12.93 27.23 20.68
CA ASN A 191 -14.34 27.59 20.73
C ASN A 191 -15.21 26.39 20.33
N GLU A 192 -16.00 25.88 21.27
CA GLU A 192 -16.86 24.71 21.06
C GLU A 192 -17.80 24.86 19.84
N ARG A 193 -18.29 26.08 19.55
CA ARG A 193 -19.14 26.31 18.37
C ARG A 193 -18.35 26.16 17.07
N VAL A 194 -17.11 26.66 17.04
CA VAL A 194 -16.23 26.55 15.86
C VAL A 194 -15.85 25.09 15.64
N LEU A 195 -15.43 24.38 16.69
CA LEU A 195 -15.13 22.95 16.58
C LEU A 195 -16.36 22.13 16.16
N ALA A 196 -17.56 22.48 16.65
CA ALA A 196 -18.81 21.85 16.21
C ALA A 196 -19.08 22.05 14.71
N LEU A 197 -18.77 23.23 14.15
CA LEU A 197 -18.89 23.48 12.71
C LEU A 197 -17.87 22.67 11.89
N VAL A 198 -16.63 22.55 12.36
CA VAL A 198 -15.62 21.68 11.72
C VAL A 198 -16.07 20.21 11.75
N LYS A 199 -16.58 19.75 12.89
CA LYS A 199 -17.15 18.40 13.05
C LYS A 199 -18.35 18.18 12.12
N ASP A 200 -19.15 19.21 11.87
CA ASP A 200 -20.29 19.15 10.96
C ASP A 200 -19.87 19.03 9.48
N VAL A 201 -18.78 19.69 9.08
CA VAL A 201 -18.14 19.48 7.77
C VAL A 201 -17.66 18.02 7.62
N VAL A 202 -16.98 17.48 8.64
CA VAL A 202 -16.54 16.08 8.60
C VAL A 202 -17.72 15.12 8.46
N LYS A 203 -18.77 15.30 9.26
CA LYS A 203 -19.99 14.46 9.19
C LYS A 203 -20.65 14.53 7.83
N PHE A 204 -20.72 15.72 7.22
CA PHE A 204 -21.26 15.88 5.88
C PHE A 204 -20.50 15.01 4.88
N TRP A 205 -19.17 15.09 4.85
CA TRP A 205 -18.40 14.29 3.91
C TRP A 205 -18.46 12.78 4.20
N LEU A 206 -18.48 12.38 5.47
CA LEU A 206 -18.69 10.98 5.85
C LEU A 206 -20.07 10.45 5.40
N TYR A 207 -21.09 11.32 5.39
CA TYR A 207 -22.42 11.03 4.85
C TYR A 207 -22.42 10.89 3.32
N GLU A 208 -21.61 11.69 2.62
CA GLU A 208 -21.32 11.55 1.18
C GLU A 208 -20.41 10.34 0.84
N ASP A 209 -20.21 9.44 1.81
CA ASP A 209 -19.55 8.13 1.64
C ASP A 209 -18.07 8.19 1.26
N ILE A 210 -17.34 9.22 1.69
CA ILE A 210 -15.88 9.24 1.53
C ILE A 210 -15.22 8.21 2.45
N GLY A 211 -14.19 7.53 1.94
CA GLY A 211 -13.46 6.48 2.67
C GLY A 211 -12.59 6.98 3.83
N GLY A 212 -12.40 8.29 3.97
CA GLY A 212 -11.62 8.86 5.07
C GLY A 212 -11.33 10.35 4.91
N ILE A 213 -10.74 10.93 5.95
CA ILE A 213 -10.38 12.36 6.02
C ILE A 213 -8.87 12.49 6.18
N LEU A 214 -8.25 13.39 5.40
CA LEU A 214 -6.91 13.89 5.64
C LEU A 214 -6.99 15.28 6.28
N LEU A 215 -6.48 15.40 7.51
CA LEU A 215 -6.35 16.66 8.24
C LEU A 215 -4.95 17.23 8.04
N GLN A 216 -4.84 18.34 7.34
CA GLN A 216 -3.55 19.00 7.11
C GLN A 216 -3.20 20.00 8.22
N ASN A 217 -1.90 20.23 8.40
CA ASN A 217 -1.32 21.21 9.32
C ASN A 217 -1.79 21.08 10.78
N CYS A 218 -1.98 19.85 11.27
CA CYS A 218 -2.53 19.62 12.61
C CYS A 218 -1.63 20.13 13.74
N ALA A 219 -0.34 20.36 13.47
CA ALA A 219 0.58 21.01 14.41
C ALA A 219 0.33 22.52 14.58
N LEU A 220 -0.57 23.12 13.79
CA LEU A 220 -0.90 24.55 13.85
C LEU A 220 -2.34 24.80 14.30
N TYR A 221 -3.06 23.77 14.78
CA TYR A 221 -4.48 23.88 15.12
C TYR A 221 -4.76 24.76 16.35
N ILE A 222 -3.94 24.61 17.39
CA ILE A 222 -4.09 25.38 18.62
C ILE A 222 -2.74 25.97 18.99
N GLU A 223 -2.71 27.28 19.19
CA GLU A 223 -1.54 28.02 19.67
C GLU A 223 -1.43 27.91 21.20
N SER A 224 -0.21 27.94 21.73
CA SER A 224 0.01 27.95 23.18
C SER A 224 -0.40 29.32 23.81
N PRO A 225 -0.90 29.33 25.06
CA PRO A 225 -1.26 30.59 25.72
C PRO A 225 -0.08 31.58 25.77
N GLY A 226 -0.30 32.83 25.34
CA GLY A 226 0.73 33.88 25.30
C GLY A 226 1.55 33.94 24.01
N THR A 227 1.28 33.08 23.02
CA THR A 227 1.86 33.16 21.66
C THR A 227 0.89 33.75 20.63
N SER A 228 -0.32 34.11 21.05
CA SER A 228 -1.34 34.73 20.21
C SER A 228 -0.90 36.13 19.78
N GLY A 229 -0.36 36.24 18.56
CA GLY A 229 -0.08 37.52 17.94
C GLY A 229 1.29 37.61 17.30
N LYS A 230 1.31 37.42 15.98
CA LYS A 230 2.40 37.61 15.01
C LYS A 230 3.68 36.81 15.31
N PRO A 231 4.32 36.21 14.30
CA PRO A 231 5.66 35.68 14.48
C PRO A 231 6.56 36.81 14.98
N VAL A 232 7.34 36.55 16.04
CA VAL A 232 8.29 37.52 16.65
C VAL A 232 9.22 38.12 15.59
N ASN A 233 9.38 37.43 14.45
CA ASN A 233 9.89 37.96 13.20
C ASN A 233 9.34 37.10 12.02
N PRO A 234 8.82 37.68 10.92
CA PRO A 234 8.35 36.94 9.73
C PRO A 234 9.39 36.00 9.10
N ASN A 235 10.68 36.26 9.34
CA ASN A 235 11.81 35.44 8.94
C ASN A 235 12.33 34.53 10.08
N ALA A 236 11.59 34.37 11.16
CA ALA A 236 12.02 33.68 12.39
C ALA A 236 11.09 32.53 12.79
N TRP A 237 10.61 31.78 11.81
CA TRP A 237 9.92 30.51 12.06
C TRP A 237 10.84 29.45 12.70
N ASP A 238 12.15 29.69 12.67
CA ASP A 238 13.17 28.99 13.47
C ASP A 238 13.01 29.18 14.99
N VAL A 239 12.20 30.15 15.44
CA VAL A 239 12.04 30.53 16.85
C VAL A 239 10.82 29.89 17.52
N LEU A 240 9.89 29.29 16.76
CA LEU A 240 8.78 28.54 17.36
C LEU A 240 9.31 27.21 17.92
N SER A 241 9.17 27.04 19.24
CA SER A 241 9.59 25.81 19.90
C SER A 241 8.69 24.64 19.45
N SER A 242 9.23 23.42 19.47
CA SER A 242 8.43 22.22 19.16
C SER A 242 7.17 22.17 20.00
N ASP A 243 7.27 22.57 21.25
CA ASP A 243 6.21 22.42 22.24
C ASP A 243 5.09 23.46 22.05
N GLN A 244 5.31 24.49 21.23
CA GLN A 244 4.25 25.41 20.80
C GLN A 244 3.37 24.80 19.70
N MET A 245 3.99 24.14 18.72
CA MET A 245 3.27 23.53 17.59
C MET A 245 2.69 22.14 17.96
N PHE A 246 3.49 21.33 18.62
CA PHE A 246 3.15 19.97 19.01
C PHE A 246 2.60 19.97 20.43
N ASN A 247 1.30 20.20 20.57
CA ASN A 247 0.63 20.28 21.87
C ASN A 247 -0.59 19.34 21.98
N GLU A 248 -0.91 18.98 23.22
CA GLU A 248 -2.01 18.06 23.55
C GLU A 248 -3.40 18.60 23.16
N LYS A 249 -3.58 19.92 23.07
CA LYS A 249 -4.87 20.49 22.66
C LYS A 249 -5.13 20.22 21.18
N SER A 250 -4.12 20.39 20.32
CA SER A 250 -4.20 20.02 18.90
C SER A 250 -4.46 18.51 18.73
N VAL A 251 -3.86 17.67 19.56
CA VAL A 251 -4.18 16.22 19.61
C VAL A 251 -5.64 15.99 20.01
N GLY A 252 -6.16 16.75 20.97
CA GLY A 252 -7.56 16.71 21.38
C GLY A 252 -8.54 17.01 20.23
N VAL A 253 -8.21 17.95 19.35
CA VAL A 253 -9.01 18.21 18.13
C VAL A 253 -9.02 16.96 17.23
N VAL A 254 -7.86 16.36 16.97
CA VAL A 254 -7.75 15.14 16.16
C VAL A 254 -8.55 13.99 16.79
N GLN A 255 -8.51 13.82 18.11
CA GLN A 255 -9.27 12.81 18.84
C GLN A 255 -10.79 13.04 18.73
N GLU A 256 -11.25 14.30 18.77
CA GLU A 256 -12.66 14.62 18.57
C GLU A 256 -13.15 14.28 17.16
N ILE A 257 -12.31 14.47 16.14
CA ILE A 257 -12.60 14.02 14.77
C ILE A 257 -12.54 12.50 14.67
N ARG A 258 -11.57 11.86 15.32
CA ARG A 258 -11.42 10.40 15.36
C ARG A 258 -12.68 9.72 15.88
N LYS A 259 -13.27 10.22 16.96
CA LYS A 259 -14.54 9.73 17.51
C LYS A 259 -15.68 9.74 16.49
N LEU A 260 -15.73 10.74 15.60
CA LEU A 260 -16.76 10.80 14.55
C LEU A 260 -16.56 9.73 13.49
N ILE A 261 -15.31 9.49 13.10
CA ILE A 261 -14.96 8.47 12.12
C ILE A 261 -15.29 7.08 12.67
N ASP A 262 -14.89 6.79 13.91
CA ASP A 262 -15.20 5.51 14.57
C ASP A 262 -16.72 5.31 14.74
N ALA A 263 -17.46 6.36 15.10
CA ALA A 263 -18.92 6.29 15.21
C ALA A 263 -19.59 6.03 13.85
N SER A 264 -19.07 6.62 12.78
CA SER A 264 -19.56 6.39 11.42
C SER A 264 -19.31 4.96 10.96
N GLU A 265 -18.09 4.45 11.18
CA GLU A 265 -17.72 3.06 10.87
C GLU A 265 -18.55 2.05 11.67
N TYR A 266 -18.83 2.33 12.95
CA TYR A 266 -19.72 1.51 13.75
C TYR A 266 -21.16 1.50 13.20
N SER A 267 -21.65 2.64 12.70
CA SER A 267 -23.03 2.80 12.26
C SER A 267 -23.36 2.07 10.96
N ASP A 268 -22.43 1.99 10.01
CA ASP A 268 -22.68 1.40 8.69
C ASP A 268 -21.77 0.21 8.34
N GLY A 269 -20.83 -0.13 9.22
CA GLY A 269 -19.89 -1.24 9.06
C GLY A 269 -18.80 -1.01 8.02
N ARG A 270 -18.65 0.22 7.49
CA ARG A 270 -17.65 0.57 6.47
C ARG A 270 -16.38 1.08 7.13
N SER A 271 -15.27 0.40 6.83
CA SER A 271 -13.94 0.81 7.31
C SER A 271 -13.58 2.20 6.78
N ARG A 272 -13.09 3.06 7.68
CA ARG A 272 -12.68 4.43 7.35
C ARG A 272 -11.28 4.72 7.87
N VAL A 273 -10.68 5.79 7.35
CA VAL A 273 -9.36 6.25 7.79
C VAL A 273 -9.36 7.72 8.18
N LEU A 274 -8.62 8.02 9.25
CA LEU A 274 -8.24 9.38 9.61
C LEU A 274 -6.74 9.48 9.41
N ILE A 275 -6.33 10.31 8.46
CA ILE A 275 -4.92 10.63 8.21
C ILE A 275 -4.70 12.06 8.71
N VAL A 276 -3.55 12.31 9.33
CA VAL A 276 -3.13 13.66 9.69
C VAL A 276 -1.77 13.95 9.08
N ASP A 277 -1.55 15.20 8.68
CA ASP A 277 -0.25 15.74 8.32
C ASP A 277 0.06 16.89 9.29
N SER A 278 1.23 16.82 9.93
CA SER A 278 1.68 17.90 10.83
C SER A 278 1.99 19.19 10.06
N GLY A 279 2.21 19.09 8.75
CA GLY A 279 2.55 20.21 7.87
C GLY A 279 4.06 20.42 7.73
N ASP A 280 4.43 21.51 7.08
CA ASP A 280 5.82 21.93 6.79
C ASP A 280 6.57 22.47 8.01
N THR A 281 6.51 21.72 9.10
CA THR A 281 7.03 22.12 10.42
C THR A 281 8.55 21.97 10.52
N GLY A 282 9.20 21.28 9.59
CA GLY A 282 10.64 21.03 9.60
C GLY A 282 11.07 19.92 10.56
N TYR A 283 10.13 19.28 11.25
CA TYR A 283 10.40 18.16 12.16
C TYR A 283 10.41 16.82 11.41
N GLY A 284 11.22 15.89 11.91
CA GLY A 284 11.34 14.54 11.39
C GLY A 284 12.36 13.72 12.18
N LEU A 285 12.64 12.51 11.71
CA LEU A 285 13.53 11.57 12.42
C LEU A 285 15.03 11.94 12.40
N SER A 286 15.39 13.11 11.87
CA SER A 286 16.76 13.65 11.97
C SER A 286 17.18 13.84 13.43
N ASP A 287 16.28 14.38 14.26
CA ASP A 287 16.59 14.90 15.60
C ASP A 287 16.08 14.03 16.76
N GLY A 288 15.40 12.91 16.46
CA GLY A 288 14.81 12.02 17.45
C GLY A 288 13.59 11.28 16.91
N GLU A 289 12.66 10.88 17.79
CA GLU A 289 11.34 10.42 17.36
C GLU A 289 10.56 11.59 16.74
N ASP A 290 9.86 11.33 15.64
CA ASP A 290 9.09 12.36 14.94
C ASP A 290 7.94 12.84 15.84
N LYS A 291 7.91 14.15 16.12
CA LYS A 291 6.90 14.77 16.98
C LYS A 291 5.48 14.56 16.46
N GLY A 292 5.31 14.35 15.14
CA GLY A 292 4.02 13.97 14.56
C GLY A 292 3.41 12.70 15.13
N ALA A 293 4.22 11.82 15.75
CA ALA A 293 3.74 10.60 16.41
C ALA A 293 2.70 10.88 17.50
N MET A 294 2.72 12.07 18.14
CA MET A 294 1.74 12.39 19.18
C MET A 294 0.29 12.38 18.65
N PHE A 295 0.07 12.70 17.37
CA PHE A 295 -1.25 12.70 16.77
C PHE A 295 -1.82 11.30 16.55
N MET A 296 -1.04 10.24 16.77
CA MET A 296 -1.52 8.87 16.85
C MET A 296 -2.37 8.62 18.10
N GLY A 297 -2.21 9.42 19.16
CA GLY A 297 -2.85 9.23 20.46
C GLY A 297 -2.38 7.97 21.20
N THR A 298 -3.09 7.62 22.27
CA THR A 298 -2.83 6.41 23.07
C THR A 298 -3.85 5.32 22.79
N GLU A 299 -3.71 4.15 23.41
CA GLU A 299 -4.72 3.09 23.31
C GLU A 299 -6.05 3.50 23.98
N GLU A 300 -5.98 4.25 25.08
CA GLU A 300 -7.15 4.73 25.81
C GLU A 300 -7.82 5.95 25.14
N SER A 301 -7.03 6.76 24.43
CA SER A 301 -7.50 7.96 23.72
C SER A 301 -6.91 8.01 22.31
N PRO A 302 -7.46 7.22 21.37
CA PRO A 302 -6.90 7.06 20.04
C PRO A 302 -7.01 8.36 19.23
N GLY A 303 -5.90 8.71 18.58
CA GLY A 303 -5.84 9.79 17.58
C GLY A 303 -6.00 9.26 16.16
N ALA A 304 -5.28 9.86 15.22
CA ALA A 304 -5.32 9.52 13.80
C ALA A 304 -4.94 8.06 13.53
N HIS A 305 -5.57 7.42 12.55
CA HIS A 305 -5.19 6.07 12.13
C HIS A 305 -3.77 6.06 11.56
N LEU A 306 -3.48 7.03 10.70
CA LEU A 306 -2.18 7.23 10.06
C LEU A 306 -1.69 8.66 10.27
N VAL A 307 -0.38 8.81 10.41
CA VAL A 307 0.30 10.12 10.36
C VAL A 307 1.18 10.16 9.12
N LEU A 308 0.99 11.16 8.28
CA LEU A 308 1.82 11.42 7.11
C LEU A 308 3.21 11.85 7.58
N HIS A 309 4.23 11.10 7.15
CA HIS A 309 5.59 11.26 7.62
C HIS A 309 6.53 11.60 6.46
N ARG A 310 6.98 12.85 6.46
CA ARG A 310 7.79 13.48 5.40
C ARG A 310 9.26 13.00 5.35
N GLN A 311 9.61 11.78 5.81
CA GLN A 311 11.00 11.28 5.84
C GLN A 311 11.63 11.05 4.45
N PHE A 312 10.82 10.83 3.41
CA PHE A 312 11.28 10.49 2.06
C PHE A 312 10.90 11.51 0.98
N VAL A 313 10.30 12.63 1.39
CA VAL A 313 10.03 13.77 0.49
C VAL A 313 11.27 14.65 0.37
N THR A 314 11.28 15.66 -0.50
CA THR A 314 12.44 16.54 -0.73
C THR A 314 12.71 17.43 0.49
N ASN A 315 11.68 18.15 0.95
CA ASN A 315 11.73 19.09 2.05
C ASN A 315 10.77 18.66 3.16
N ARG A 316 11.25 18.64 4.40
CA ARG A 316 10.41 18.36 5.58
C ARG A 316 9.71 19.60 6.12
N GLY A 317 9.62 20.63 5.29
CA GLY A 317 9.28 22.00 5.66
C GLY A 317 10.50 22.89 5.85
N TRP A 318 10.28 24.02 6.50
CA TRP A 318 11.23 25.15 6.60
C TRP A 318 12.55 24.90 7.37
N LYS A 319 12.65 23.85 8.21
CA LYS A 319 13.82 23.62 9.08
C LYS A 319 14.81 22.59 8.53
N SER A 320 14.45 21.77 7.52
CA SER A 320 15.38 20.74 7.04
C SER A 320 15.06 20.18 5.66
N GLN A 321 16.12 19.91 4.89
CA GLN A 321 16.06 19.03 3.74
C GLN A 321 16.04 17.58 4.22
N SER A 322 15.02 16.86 3.77
CA SER A 322 14.76 15.49 4.19
C SER A 322 15.72 14.53 3.51
N ILE A 323 15.83 14.67 2.19
CA ILE A 323 16.87 14.08 1.36
C ILE A 323 18.07 15.03 1.38
N ASP A 324 18.67 15.19 2.56
CA ASP A 324 19.93 15.89 2.68
C ASP A 324 21.04 15.01 2.11
N GLN A 325 21.48 15.33 0.90
CA GLN A 325 22.54 14.62 0.18
C GLN A 325 23.92 14.77 0.87
N ASN A 326 24.06 15.70 1.80
CA ASN A 326 25.26 15.89 2.60
C ASN A 326 25.19 15.14 3.94
N SER A 327 24.04 14.54 4.27
CA SER A 327 23.84 13.80 5.51
C SER A 327 24.58 12.48 5.45
N LYS A 328 25.46 12.27 6.43
CA LYS A 328 26.20 11.02 6.65
C LYS A 328 25.32 9.83 7.05
N ILE A 329 24.05 10.07 7.37
CA ILE A 329 23.09 9.06 7.80
C ILE A 329 22.00 8.94 6.75
N GLY A 330 21.82 7.74 6.21
CA GLY A 330 20.80 7.44 5.22
C GLY A 330 19.36 7.58 5.74
N ASN A 331 18.40 7.69 4.81
CA ASN A 331 17.01 7.94 5.15
C ASN A 331 16.31 6.73 5.77
N VAL A 332 16.72 5.50 5.42
CA VAL A 332 16.22 4.29 6.08
C VAL A 332 16.77 4.18 7.50
N HIS A 333 18.01 4.57 7.73
CA HIS A 333 18.61 4.61 9.06
C HIS A 333 17.92 5.65 9.96
N LYS A 334 17.60 6.85 9.41
CA LYS A 334 16.75 7.83 10.10
C LYS A 334 15.36 7.25 10.40
N TYR A 335 14.72 6.61 9.42
CA TYR A 335 13.45 5.90 9.61
C TYR A 335 13.51 4.84 10.72
N ASN A 336 14.64 4.15 10.88
CA ASN A 336 14.82 3.13 11.91
C ASN A 336 14.65 3.70 13.34
N LYS A 337 14.95 4.98 13.57
CA LYS A 337 14.78 5.64 14.88
C LYS A 337 13.33 5.68 15.37
N SER A 338 12.34 5.55 14.49
CA SER A 338 10.94 5.46 14.91
C SER A 338 10.66 4.17 15.69
N SER A 339 9.87 4.27 16.77
CA SER A 339 9.42 3.13 17.57
C SER A 339 8.81 2.01 16.73
N VAL A 340 9.22 0.75 16.99
CA VAL A 340 8.81 -0.44 16.20
C VAL A 340 7.29 -0.57 16.07
N ASN A 341 6.59 -0.31 17.16
CA ASN A 341 5.14 -0.37 17.32
C ASN A 341 4.41 0.79 16.63
N MET A 342 5.11 1.85 16.20
CA MET A 342 4.51 2.96 15.44
C MET A 342 4.70 2.82 13.93
N LYS A 343 5.64 1.98 13.48
CA LYS A 343 6.06 1.91 12.07
C LYS A 343 4.90 1.72 11.09
N HIS A 344 3.95 0.85 11.44
CA HIS A 344 2.76 0.56 10.61
C HIS A 344 1.70 1.68 10.60
N ARG A 345 1.81 2.68 11.47
CA ARG A 345 0.92 3.84 11.55
C ARG A 345 1.47 5.06 10.80
N TRP A 346 2.63 4.95 10.18
CA TRP A 346 3.13 5.97 9.27
C TRP A 346 2.52 5.81 7.88
N ALA A 347 2.12 6.93 7.30
CA ALA A 347 1.90 7.07 5.88
C ALA A 347 3.15 7.73 5.27
N LEU A 348 3.85 7.06 4.34
CA LEU A 348 5.10 7.56 3.76
C LEU A 348 4.84 8.11 2.35
N PRO A 349 4.86 9.44 2.14
CA PRO A 349 4.74 10.02 0.83
C PRO A 349 6.05 10.05 0.04
N THR A 350 5.93 9.95 -1.29
CA THR A 350 7.00 10.28 -2.24
C THR A 350 7.16 11.80 -2.44
N ALA A 351 6.05 12.54 -2.35
CA ALA A 351 5.94 14.00 -2.38
C ALA A 351 4.57 14.41 -1.78
N THR A 352 4.29 15.70 -1.65
CA THR A 352 2.99 16.21 -1.16
C THR A 352 2.52 17.39 -2.02
N ASP A 353 1.35 17.92 -1.71
CA ASP A 353 0.84 19.16 -2.31
C ASP A 353 1.63 20.40 -1.90
N THR A 354 2.55 20.28 -0.95
CA THR A 354 3.47 21.35 -0.54
C THR A 354 4.95 21.01 -0.71
N ASP A 355 5.27 19.79 -1.14
CA ASP A 355 6.66 19.35 -1.38
C ASP A 355 6.87 18.77 -2.78
N VAL A 356 7.96 19.19 -3.41
CA VAL A 356 8.25 18.82 -4.79
C VAL A 356 8.56 17.36 -4.99
N ARG A 357 8.08 16.88 -6.14
CA ARG A 357 8.50 15.61 -6.72
C ARG A 357 10.03 15.57 -6.86
N ASN A 358 10.61 14.44 -6.47
CA ASN A 358 12.02 14.16 -6.63
C ASN A 358 12.25 12.92 -7.49
N ASP A 359 13.44 12.87 -8.07
CA ASP A 359 13.95 11.79 -8.92
C ASP A 359 14.76 10.75 -8.12
N ASN A 360 14.72 10.77 -6.77
CA ASN A 360 15.51 9.83 -5.97
C ASN A 360 14.82 8.46 -5.94
N VAL A 361 15.32 7.57 -6.78
CA VAL A 361 14.88 6.17 -6.91
C VAL A 361 14.94 5.41 -5.58
N VAL A 362 15.99 5.64 -4.77
CA VAL A 362 16.18 4.98 -3.47
C VAL A 362 15.14 5.44 -2.45
N SER A 363 14.85 6.75 -2.38
CA SER A 363 13.78 7.28 -1.54
C SER A 363 12.41 6.75 -1.97
N THR A 364 12.14 6.77 -3.28
CA THR A 364 10.90 6.25 -3.86
C THR A 364 10.72 4.77 -3.54
N ALA A 365 11.77 3.95 -3.70
CA ALA A 365 11.73 2.53 -3.38
C ALA A 365 11.50 2.28 -1.88
N SER A 366 12.13 3.08 -1.02
CA SER A 366 11.99 2.97 0.45
C SER A 366 10.55 3.11 0.91
N VAL A 367 9.79 4.03 0.31
CA VAL A 367 8.35 4.24 0.59
C VAL A 367 7.55 2.94 0.43
N PHE A 368 7.87 2.11 -0.56
CA PHE A 368 7.18 0.83 -0.79
C PHE A 368 7.76 -0.36 -0.01
N LEU A 369 9.01 -0.30 0.42
CA LEU A 369 9.69 -1.43 1.05
C LEU A 369 9.66 -1.41 2.57
N LEU A 370 9.45 -0.24 3.18
CA LEU A 370 9.40 -0.09 4.64
C LEU A 370 8.00 -0.39 5.19
N PRO A 371 7.89 -0.80 6.47
CA PRO A 371 6.59 -0.96 7.12
C PRO A 371 5.90 0.40 7.21
N SER A 372 4.84 0.58 6.44
CA SER A 372 4.07 1.83 6.37
C SER A 372 2.91 1.65 5.40
N SER A 373 2.07 2.68 5.34
CA SER A 373 1.11 2.89 4.26
C SER A 373 1.74 3.79 3.20
N PRO A 374 2.09 3.30 2.01
CA PRO A 374 2.79 4.11 1.01
C PRO A 374 1.82 5.12 0.39
N VAL A 375 2.27 6.35 0.19
CA VAL A 375 1.54 7.41 -0.48
C VAL A 375 2.34 7.85 -1.70
N LEU A 376 1.87 7.49 -2.89
CA LEU A 376 2.46 7.88 -4.15
C LEU A 376 1.83 9.20 -4.62
N TYR A 377 2.61 10.27 -4.67
CA TYR A 377 2.14 11.54 -5.22
C TYR A 377 2.17 11.52 -6.74
N TYR A 378 1.14 12.07 -7.40
CA TYR A 378 0.99 11.96 -8.85
C TYR A 378 2.22 12.50 -9.61
N GLY A 379 2.70 11.73 -10.58
CA GLY A 379 3.90 12.01 -11.37
C GLY A 379 5.22 11.58 -10.70
N SER A 380 5.25 11.23 -9.41
CA SER A 380 6.44 10.62 -8.80
C SER A 380 6.77 9.26 -9.41
N GLU A 381 5.77 8.53 -9.93
CA GLU A 381 5.97 7.28 -10.66
C GLU A 381 6.81 7.45 -11.93
N LEU A 382 6.89 8.65 -12.47
CA LEU A 382 7.70 8.97 -13.64
C LEU A 382 9.14 9.35 -13.26
N GLY A 383 9.47 9.45 -11.97
CA GLY A 383 10.79 9.86 -11.48
C GLY A 383 11.14 11.30 -11.87
N LEU A 384 10.15 12.18 -11.91
CA LEU A 384 10.32 13.57 -12.36
C LEU A 384 10.86 14.44 -11.23
N LYS A 385 11.91 15.21 -11.55
CA LYS A 385 12.31 16.39 -10.79
C LYS A 385 12.03 17.62 -11.64
N ILE A 386 11.11 18.46 -11.20
CA ILE A 386 10.73 19.67 -11.93
C ILE A 386 11.63 20.82 -11.49
N LEU A 387 12.11 21.62 -12.46
CA LEU A 387 12.88 22.82 -12.15
C LEU A 387 12.02 23.87 -11.44
N ASN A 388 12.61 24.50 -10.42
CA ASN A 388 11.96 25.58 -9.71
C ASN A 388 11.84 26.83 -10.61
N ILE A 389 10.62 27.13 -11.05
CA ILE A 389 10.29 28.31 -11.86
C ILE A 389 9.01 28.91 -11.29
N ASN A 390 9.13 30.03 -10.57
CA ASN A 390 8.02 30.70 -9.89
C ASN A 390 7.02 31.41 -10.82
N ASN A 391 7.15 31.20 -12.13
CA ASN A 391 6.25 31.80 -13.11
C ASN A 391 5.20 30.78 -13.50
N PRO A 392 3.93 30.91 -13.05
CA PRO A 392 2.87 29.98 -13.40
C PRO A 392 2.63 29.92 -14.92
N PRO A 393 2.11 28.80 -15.44
CA PRO A 393 1.64 28.74 -16.83
C PRO A 393 0.47 29.70 -17.04
N SER A 394 0.43 30.43 -18.15
CA SER A 394 -0.63 31.44 -18.37
C SER A 394 -1.88 30.90 -19.02
N LYS A 395 -1.75 29.81 -19.77
CA LYS A 395 -2.86 29.14 -20.45
C LYS A 395 -3.22 27.86 -19.71
N ILE A 396 -2.20 27.06 -19.36
CA ILE A 396 -2.15 25.86 -18.48
C ILE A 396 -2.76 25.95 -17.08
N TYR A 397 -3.56 25.04 -16.48
CA TYR A 397 -3.66 25.02 -15.00
C TYR A 397 -2.26 25.10 -14.37
N PRO A 398 -2.02 25.93 -13.32
CA PRO A 398 -2.98 26.76 -12.58
C PRO A 398 -3.36 28.15 -13.15
N MET A 399 -3.02 28.46 -14.40
CA MET A 399 -3.48 29.63 -15.19
C MET A 399 -3.19 30.99 -14.56
N ASN A 400 -1.91 31.32 -14.42
CA ASN A 400 -1.40 32.50 -13.72
C ASN A 400 -1.68 32.51 -12.21
N LYS A 401 -2.36 31.49 -11.67
CA LYS A 401 -2.49 31.34 -10.22
C LYS A 401 -1.25 30.67 -9.65
N VAL A 402 -0.92 31.06 -8.44
CA VAL A 402 0.22 30.53 -7.68
C VAL A 402 -0.29 29.98 -6.36
N PRO A 403 0.22 28.85 -5.87
CA PRO A 403 0.09 28.53 -4.46
C PRO A 403 0.76 29.67 -3.66
N ASN A 404 0.00 30.27 -2.73
CA ASN A 404 0.39 31.30 -1.77
C ASN A 404 1.75 32.04 -1.99
N LEU A 405 1.71 33.25 -2.56
CA LEU A 405 2.87 34.18 -2.53
C LEU A 405 2.69 35.19 -1.39
N GLU A 406 3.12 34.83 -0.19
CA GLU A 406 3.67 35.80 0.75
C GLU A 406 5.07 35.34 1.15
N GLN A 407 6.08 35.91 0.47
CA GLN A 407 7.44 36.19 0.96
C GLN A 407 8.66 35.36 0.53
N LEU A 408 8.60 34.36 -0.36
CA LEU A 408 9.84 33.68 -0.79
C LEU A 408 10.01 33.59 -2.31
N ASN A 409 11.10 34.17 -2.81
CA ASN A 409 11.56 34.07 -4.20
C ASN A 409 11.99 32.64 -4.59
N ASP A 410 11.84 31.65 -3.71
CA ASP A 410 12.24 30.25 -3.90
C ASP A 410 11.11 29.25 -3.59
N ASP A 411 9.84 29.70 -3.49
CA ASP A 411 8.72 28.80 -3.21
C ASP A 411 8.43 27.85 -4.38
N ILE A 412 8.74 26.58 -4.16
CA ILE A 412 8.62 25.47 -5.11
C ILE A 412 7.21 24.88 -5.20
N THR A 413 6.26 25.32 -4.35
CA THR A 413 4.91 24.73 -4.23
C THR A 413 4.16 24.75 -5.57
N LEU A 414 4.38 25.78 -6.40
CA LEU A 414 3.80 25.85 -7.75
C LEU A 414 4.06 24.57 -8.56
N THR A 415 5.26 24.00 -8.46
CA THR A 415 5.64 22.81 -9.24
C THR A 415 4.92 21.53 -8.78
N CYS A 416 4.39 21.52 -7.56
CA CYS A 416 3.58 20.42 -7.02
C CYS A 416 2.20 20.32 -7.69
N HIS A 417 1.70 21.43 -8.25
CA HIS A 417 0.38 21.55 -8.88
C HIS A 417 0.44 21.58 -10.41
N LEU A 418 1.61 21.32 -11.01
CA LEU A 418 1.73 21.34 -12.46
C LEU A 418 1.10 20.09 -13.10
N PRO A 419 0.42 20.25 -14.26
CA PRO A 419 -0.32 19.20 -14.95
C PRO A 419 0.40 17.85 -15.09
N MET A 420 -0.34 16.76 -14.99
CA MET A 420 0.21 15.42 -15.21
C MET A 420 0.64 15.25 -16.69
N PRO A 421 1.91 14.88 -16.96
CA PRO A 421 2.40 14.70 -18.32
C PRO A 421 1.98 13.32 -18.87
N TRP A 422 0.73 13.19 -19.31
CA TRP A 422 0.24 11.94 -19.89
C TRP A 422 0.91 11.58 -21.21
N ASP A 423 1.10 12.57 -22.09
CA ASP A 423 1.70 12.42 -23.41
C ASP A 423 2.46 13.69 -23.81
N SER A 424 3.24 13.63 -24.89
CA SER A 424 4.07 14.77 -25.32
C SER A 424 3.26 15.93 -25.93
N TYR A 425 1.99 15.71 -26.26
CA TYR A 425 1.16 16.64 -27.02
C TYR A 425 -0.04 17.17 -26.23
N GLY A 426 -0.25 16.69 -25.00
CA GLY A 426 -1.39 17.08 -24.17
C GLY A 426 -2.73 16.50 -24.63
N LYS A 427 -2.76 15.58 -25.61
CA LYS A 427 -4.00 14.96 -26.10
C LYS A 427 -4.59 13.97 -25.10
N MET A 428 -3.76 13.42 -24.22
CA MET A 428 -4.23 12.55 -23.14
C MET A 428 -4.59 13.34 -21.88
N PHE A 429 -4.07 14.57 -21.75
CA PHE A 429 -4.46 15.50 -20.69
C PHE A 429 -5.78 16.23 -21.00
N SER A 430 -5.91 16.83 -22.20
CA SER A 430 -7.06 17.62 -22.66
C SER A 430 -7.36 17.30 -24.15
N PRO A 431 -8.17 16.25 -24.44
CA PRO A 431 -8.23 15.60 -25.76
C PRO A 431 -8.85 16.43 -26.89
N GLY A 432 -9.79 17.32 -26.58
CA GLY A 432 -10.55 18.13 -27.53
C GLY A 432 -10.12 19.59 -27.60
N ALA A 433 -9.04 19.99 -26.93
CA ALA A 433 -8.59 21.37 -26.93
C ALA A 433 -7.93 21.79 -28.27
N PRO A 434 -8.38 22.88 -28.92
CA PRO A 434 -8.00 23.24 -30.30
C PRO A 434 -6.55 23.72 -30.51
N GLU A 435 -5.79 24.03 -29.45
CA GLU A 435 -4.38 24.43 -29.51
C GLU A 435 -3.46 23.50 -28.69
N SER A 436 -3.87 22.23 -28.51
CA SER A 436 -3.29 21.37 -27.47
C SER A 436 -1.82 21.05 -27.61
N GLU A 437 -1.38 20.76 -28.83
CA GLU A 437 -0.03 20.30 -29.07
C GLU A 437 1.00 21.37 -28.70
N LYS A 438 0.91 22.58 -29.25
CA LYS A 438 1.91 23.64 -29.00
C LYS A 438 1.92 24.08 -27.55
N ARG A 439 0.74 24.29 -26.96
CA ARG A 439 0.60 24.79 -25.60
C ARG A 439 1.17 23.81 -24.57
N PHE A 440 0.92 22.52 -24.74
CA PHE A 440 1.45 21.50 -23.83
C PHE A 440 2.95 21.26 -24.03
N ILE A 441 3.44 21.28 -25.29
CA ILE A 441 4.87 21.20 -25.60
C ILE A 441 5.64 22.35 -24.94
N ASP A 442 5.14 23.58 -25.06
CA ASP A 442 5.76 24.76 -24.44
C ASP A 442 5.81 24.62 -22.90
N TYR A 443 4.76 24.04 -22.31
CA TYR A 443 4.72 23.70 -20.89
C TYR A 443 5.79 22.67 -20.51
N LEU A 444 5.83 21.52 -21.18
CA LEU A 444 6.81 20.46 -20.89
C LEU A 444 8.25 21.00 -21.01
N LYS A 445 8.52 21.78 -22.07
CA LYS A 445 9.81 22.42 -22.29
C LYS A 445 10.16 23.44 -21.21
N LYS A 446 9.21 24.30 -20.82
CA LYS A 446 9.43 25.34 -19.81
C LYS A 446 9.84 24.74 -18.46
N TYR A 447 9.24 23.62 -18.06
CA TYR A 447 9.49 22.98 -16.76
C TYR A 447 10.45 21.79 -16.83
N GLU A 448 11.13 21.59 -17.95
CA GLU A 448 12.07 20.48 -18.21
C GLU A 448 11.49 19.09 -17.91
N ILE A 449 10.21 18.89 -18.23
CA ILE A 449 9.55 17.59 -18.08
C ILE A 449 9.94 16.72 -19.27
N THR A 450 10.76 15.71 -18.99
CA THR A 450 11.35 14.83 -20.01
C THR A 450 10.66 13.47 -20.12
N GLU A 451 9.84 13.10 -19.13
CA GLU A 451 9.15 11.82 -19.08
C GLU A 451 7.63 12.02 -19.11
N THR A 452 6.93 11.12 -19.82
CA THR A 452 5.46 11.11 -19.89
C THR A 452 4.94 9.71 -19.58
N VAL A 453 3.67 9.60 -19.18
CA VAL A 453 3.03 8.29 -18.93
C VAL A 453 3.09 7.40 -20.17
N ALA A 454 2.72 7.93 -21.32
CA ALA A 454 2.75 7.19 -22.58
C ALA A 454 4.16 6.67 -22.93
N ALA A 455 5.20 7.48 -22.70
CA ALA A 455 6.58 7.07 -22.95
C ALA A 455 7.12 6.09 -21.90
N ALA A 456 6.70 6.19 -20.64
CA ALA A 456 7.08 5.28 -19.57
C ALA A 456 6.41 3.90 -19.71
N MET A 457 5.20 3.85 -20.28
CA MET A 457 4.44 2.62 -20.56
C MET A 457 4.78 1.98 -21.92
N ALA A 458 5.58 2.64 -22.76
CA ALA A 458 5.91 2.15 -24.09
C ALA A 458 6.72 0.83 -24.03
N GLY A 459 6.30 -0.16 -24.81
CA GLY A 459 6.99 -1.45 -24.90
C GLY A 459 8.38 -1.35 -25.51
N GLY A 460 9.29 -2.24 -25.09
CA GLY A 460 10.66 -2.35 -25.62
C GLY A 460 11.66 -1.36 -25.01
N ARG A 461 11.26 -0.60 -23.99
CA ARG A 461 12.12 0.33 -23.27
C ARG A 461 12.89 -0.38 -22.15
N ALA A 462 14.10 0.12 -21.85
CA ALA A 462 14.83 -0.25 -20.63
C ALA A 462 14.01 0.06 -19.37
N PRO A 463 14.28 -0.61 -18.23
CA PRO A 463 13.54 -0.38 -16.98
C PRO A 463 13.43 1.10 -16.62
N THR A 464 12.20 1.56 -16.38
CA THR A 464 11.87 2.93 -15.99
C THR A 464 11.49 3.00 -14.50
N THR A 465 11.51 4.19 -13.92
CA THR A 465 10.96 4.44 -12.57
C THR A 465 9.52 3.95 -12.46
N PHE A 466 8.73 4.12 -13.52
CA PHE A 466 7.35 3.64 -13.58
C PHE A 466 7.28 2.12 -13.44
N SER A 467 8.06 1.39 -14.25
CA SER A 467 8.11 -0.08 -14.17
C SER A 467 8.64 -0.60 -12.82
N MET A 468 9.55 0.15 -12.18
CA MET A 468 10.01 -0.15 -10.82
C MET A 468 8.86 0.03 -9.82
N VAL A 469 8.14 1.15 -9.86
CA VAL A 469 7.01 1.43 -8.97
C VAL A 469 5.91 0.38 -9.12
N GLN A 470 5.51 0.04 -10.36
CA GLN A 470 4.54 -1.04 -10.62
C GLN A 470 4.98 -2.36 -9.96
N LYS A 471 6.26 -2.72 -10.12
CA LYS A 471 6.80 -3.94 -9.55
C LYS A 471 6.84 -3.90 -8.02
N LEU A 472 7.21 -2.77 -7.43
CA LEU A 472 7.25 -2.60 -5.98
C LEU A 472 5.85 -2.67 -5.37
N ILE A 473 4.86 -2.04 -5.99
CA ILE A 473 3.46 -2.13 -5.57
C ILE A 473 3.00 -3.60 -5.60
N LYS A 474 3.25 -4.32 -6.69
CA LYS A 474 2.95 -5.76 -6.79
C LYS A 474 3.69 -6.58 -5.74
N MET A 475 4.97 -6.29 -5.49
CA MET A 475 5.75 -6.99 -4.48
C MET A 475 5.23 -6.76 -3.06
N ARG A 476 4.57 -5.63 -2.77
CA ARG A 476 3.98 -5.39 -1.45
C ARG A 476 2.85 -6.34 -1.08
N GLU A 477 2.25 -7.05 -2.05
CA GLU A 477 1.34 -8.15 -1.77
C GLU A 477 2.02 -9.31 -1.02
N HIS A 478 3.36 -9.38 -1.08
CA HIS A 478 4.14 -10.36 -0.34
C HIS A 478 4.01 -10.13 1.18
N PRO A 479 3.61 -11.15 1.97
CA PRO A 479 3.42 -11.07 3.43
C PRO A 479 4.54 -10.36 4.19
N SER A 480 5.80 -10.68 3.88
CA SER A 480 6.97 -10.07 4.50
C SER A 480 7.04 -8.55 4.28
N LEU A 481 6.59 -8.04 3.13
CA LEU A 481 6.50 -6.61 2.84
C LEU A 481 5.22 -5.98 3.40
N GLN A 482 4.11 -6.70 3.39
CA GLN A 482 2.82 -6.20 3.84
C GLN A 482 2.74 -6.01 5.36
N TRP A 483 3.18 -7.00 6.16
CA TRP A 483 3.13 -6.93 7.63
C TRP A 483 4.38 -7.49 8.33
N GLY A 484 5.38 -7.96 7.57
CA GLY A 484 6.61 -8.50 8.15
C GLY A 484 7.40 -7.48 8.96
N LYS A 485 8.11 -7.99 9.96
CA LYS A 485 9.00 -7.20 10.83
C LYS A 485 10.13 -6.59 10.00
N PHE A 486 10.52 -5.37 10.35
CA PHE A 486 11.65 -4.68 9.76
C PHE A 486 12.87 -4.78 10.66
N LYS A 487 14.02 -5.09 10.05
CA LYS A 487 15.30 -5.04 10.73
C LYS A 487 16.34 -4.44 9.80
N LEU A 488 16.88 -3.29 10.19
CA LEU A 488 18.05 -2.69 9.55
C LEU A 488 19.27 -3.56 9.86
N LEU A 489 20.08 -3.84 8.84
CA LEU A 489 21.37 -4.51 9.03
C LEU A 489 22.41 -3.43 9.26
N GLU A 490 23.00 -3.42 10.46
CA GLU A 490 24.11 -2.53 10.76
C GLU A 490 25.32 -2.94 9.91
N THR A 491 25.59 -2.14 8.89
CA THR A 491 26.86 -2.17 8.20
C THR A 491 27.89 -1.55 9.13
N GLN A 492 29.00 -2.25 9.43
CA GLN A 492 30.09 -1.62 10.19
C GLN A 492 30.46 -0.30 9.49
N PRO A 493 30.38 0.86 10.17
CA PRO A 493 30.56 2.17 9.54
C PRO A 493 31.90 2.33 8.80
N GLU A 494 32.88 1.52 9.19
CA GLU A 494 34.24 1.51 8.66
C GLU A 494 34.41 0.60 7.42
N VAL A 495 33.47 -0.32 7.16
CA VAL A 495 33.63 -1.39 6.15
C VAL A 495 32.68 -1.21 4.95
N ILE A 496 31.51 -0.59 5.15
CA ILE A 496 30.56 -0.28 4.07
C ILE A 496 30.06 1.15 4.31
N GLY A 497 30.59 2.09 3.54
CA GLY A 497 30.33 3.53 3.69
C GLY A 497 28.85 3.90 3.69
N GLN A 498 28.59 5.16 4.07
CA GLN A 498 27.27 5.80 4.29
C GLN A 498 26.32 5.78 3.08
N ARG A 499 26.80 5.24 1.97
CA ARG A 499 26.18 5.10 0.66
C ARG A 499 25.23 3.91 0.53
N LEU A 500 25.42 2.84 1.31
CA LEU A 500 24.59 1.63 1.24
C LEU A 500 23.67 1.49 2.46
N GLU A 501 22.40 1.23 2.22
CA GLU A 501 21.42 0.88 3.26
C GLU A 501 20.84 -0.50 2.99
N ILE A 502 20.97 -1.40 3.97
CA ILE A 502 20.53 -2.79 3.83
C ILE A 502 19.57 -3.12 4.97
N PHE A 503 18.41 -3.65 4.64
CA PHE A 503 17.45 -4.08 5.63
C PHE A 503 16.69 -5.32 5.18
N THR A 504 15.99 -5.91 6.15
CA THR A 504 15.25 -7.14 5.98
C THR A 504 13.79 -6.93 6.38
N ARG A 505 12.91 -7.65 5.69
CA ARG A 505 11.48 -7.72 5.95
C ARG A 505 11.11 -9.20 6.09
N GLU A 506 10.60 -9.58 7.25
CA GLU A 506 10.37 -11.00 7.59
C GLU A 506 8.99 -11.19 8.23
N ALA A 507 8.16 -12.04 7.63
CA ALA A 507 6.92 -12.53 8.21
C ALA A 507 7.06 -14.02 8.53
N GLU A 508 6.53 -14.46 9.67
CA GLU A 508 6.57 -15.86 10.07
C GLU A 508 5.90 -16.74 8.99
N GLY A 509 6.55 -17.85 8.63
CA GLY A 509 6.04 -18.78 7.61
C GLY A 509 6.16 -18.31 6.16
N HIS A 510 6.81 -17.18 5.90
CA HIS A 510 7.02 -16.64 4.56
C HIS A 510 8.49 -16.31 4.28
N PRO A 511 8.94 -16.35 3.01
CA PRO A 511 10.29 -15.95 2.63
C PRO A 511 10.66 -14.55 3.12
N ALA A 512 11.87 -14.37 3.66
CA ALA A 512 12.36 -13.05 4.03
C ALA A 512 12.77 -12.28 2.76
N ILE A 513 12.50 -10.97 2.75
CA ILE A 513 12.97 -10.06 1.70
C ILE A 513 14.15 -9.25 2.24
N VAL A 514 15.24 -9.23 1.49
CA VAL A 514 16.42 -8.41 1.76
C VAL A 514 16.46 -7.29 0.72
N ALA A 515 16.43 -6.05 1.18
CA ALA A 515 16.55 -4.88 0.32
C ALA A 515 17.93 -4.26 0.50
N VAL A 516 18.61 -4.01 -0.62
CA VAL A 516 19.88 -3.29 -0.67
C VAL A 516 19.69 -2.03 -1.52
N LEU A 517 19.88 -0.88 -0.88
CA LEU A 517 19.72 0.43 -1.48
C LEU A 517 21.07 1.11 -1.60
N ASP A 518 21.51 1.39 -2.82
CA ASP A 518 22.74 2.13 -3.11
C ASP A 518 22.40 3.54 -3.60
N ASP A 519 22.88 4.57 -2.90
CA ASP A 519 22.74 5.96 -3.33
C ASP A 519 24.12 6.64 -3.38
N PRO A 520 24.71 6.76 -4.58
CA PRO A 520 26.03 7.35 -4.77
C PRO A 520 26.11 8.84 -4.42
N LYS A 521 24.96 9.54 -4.32
CA LYS A 521 24.96 10.96 -3.96
C LYS A 521 25.36 11.20 -2.50
N ARG A 522 25.21 10.19 -1.62
CA ARG A 522 25.49 10.28 -0.18
C ARG A 522 26.96 10.25 0.19
N ASP A 523 27.75 9.46 -0.54
CA ASP A 523 29.20 9.41 -0.34
C ASP A 523 29.90 9.41 -1.70
N LYS A 524 30.07 10.62 -2.24
CA LYS A 524 30.75 10.83 -3.53
C LYS A 524 32.24 10.48 -3.48
N ALA A 525 32.83 10.41 -2.28
CA ALA A 525 34.22 10.07 -2.07
C ALA A 525 34.45 8.55 -2.09
N ASP A 526 33.43 7.75 -1.77
CA ASP A 526 33.48 6.30 -1.90
C ASP A 526 33.45 5.87 -3.38
N LYS A 527 34.65 5.58 -3.91
CA LYS A 527 34.91 5.14 -5.30
C LYS A 527 35.09 3.63 -5.42
N ARG A 528 34.67 2.83 -4.42
CA ARG A 528 34.77 1.38 -4.52
C ARG A 528 33.94 0.87 -5.71
N ALA A 529 34.49 -0.13 -6.41
CA ALA A 529 33.80 -0.79 -7.52
C ALA A 529 32.67 -1.72 -7.06
N GLY A 530 32.61 -2.05 -5.76
CA GLY A 530 31.55 -2.89 -5.21
C GLY A 530 31.87 -3.42 -3.83
N VAL A 531 30.89 -4.10 -3.24
CA VAL A 531 30.98 -4.69 -1.89
C VAL A 531 30.42 -6.11 -1.89
N ALA A 532 31.07 -7.01 -1.15
CA ALA A 532 30.51 -8.33 -0.86
C ALA A 532 29.71 -8.26 0.45
N VAL A 533 28.42 -8.56 0.38
CA VAL A 533 27.52 -8.63 1.54
C VAL A 533 27.22 -10.09 1.85
N ASP A 534 27.34 -10.46 3.12
CA ASP A 534 27.06 -11.81 3.60
C ASP A 534 25.61 -11.92 4.08
N PHE A 535 24.82 -12.75 3.39
CA PHE A 535 23.41 -12.96 3.71
C PHE A 535 23.16 -14.20 4.57
N SER A 536 24.19 -14.98 4.95
CA SER A 536 24.04 -16.18 5.81
C SER A 536 23.36 -15.89 7.15
N PHE A 537 23.58 -14.69 7.70
CA PHE A 537 22.97 -14.25 8.96
C PHE A 537 21.46 -13.96 8.83
N VAL A 538 20.98 -13.76 7.60
CA VAL A 538 19.59 -13.41 7.28
C VAL A 538 18.86 -14.61 6.67
N CYS A 539 19.38 -15.17 5.58
CA CYS A 539 18.84 -16.35 4.93
C CYS A 539 19.44 -17.63 5.55
N LYS A 540 19.00 -17.99 6.76
CA LYS A 540 19.54 -19.17 7.47
C LYS A 540 19.21 -20.46 6.72
N ASN A 541 20.23 -21.14 6.17
CA ASN A 541 20.15 -22.39 5.41
C ASN A 541 19.48 -22.28 4.02
N VAL A 542 19.41 -21.07 3.47
CA VAL A 542 18.57 -20.75 2.31
C VAL A 542 19.33 -19.80 1.37
N THR A 543 19.23 -20.00 0.05
CA THR A 543 19.96 -19.15 -0.92
C THR A 543 19.16 -17.90 -1.23
N ALA A 544 19.81 -16.74 -1.19
CA ALA A 544 19.21 -15.48 -1.61
C ALA A 544 19.03 -15.45 -3.13
N ARG A 545 17.79 -15.34 -3.60
CA ARG A 545 17.44 -15.20 -5.01
C ARG A 545 17.20 -13.73 -5.35
N LEU A 546 17.87 -13.19 -6.36
CA LEU A 546 17.59 -11.85 -6.88
C LEU A 546 16.19 -11.80 -7.51
N VAL A 547 15.32 -10.92 -7.00
CA VAL A 547 13.95 -10.72 -7.47
C VAL A 547 13.82 -9.41 -8.25
N HIS A 548 14.61 -8.39 -7.92
CA HIS A 548 14.69 -7.14 -8.66
C HIS A 548 16.14 -6.65 -8.74
N PRO A 549 16.65 -6.31 -9.95
CA PRO A 549 15.98 -6.35 -11.26
C PRO A 549 15.74 -7.78 -11.83
N PRO A 550 14.77 -7.99 -12.77
CA PRO A 550 14.23 -9.31 -13.16
C PRO A 550 15.07 -10.18 -14.13
N ASN A 551 16.40 -10.13 -14.10
CA ASN A 551 17.34 -10.66 -15.12
C ASN A 551 17.58 -9.69 -16.27
N GLU A 552 18.46 -8.73 -16.05
CA GLU A 552 19.53 -8.51 -17.03
C GLU A 552 20.73 -9.33 -16.54
N MET A 553 21.58 -9.83 -17.44
CA MET A 553 22.95 -10.17 -17.08
C MET A 553 23.66 -8.87 -16.68
N GLU A 554 23.30 -8.32 -15.52
CA GLU A 554 24.06 -7.25 -14.94
C GLU A 554 25.35 -7.88 -14.42
N VAL A 555 26.47 -7.44 -15.00
CA VAL A 555 27.84 -7.59 -14.48
C VAL A 555 27.96 -7.08 -13.03
N ASN A 556 26.88 -6.48 -12.50
CA ASN A 556 26.81 -5.77 -11.24
C ASN A 556 26.52 -6.64 -10.02
N VAL A 557 26.00 -7.87 -10.18
CA VAL A 557 25.77 -8.76 -9.03
C VAL A 557 26.29 -10.16 -9.31
N SER A 558 27.18 -10.65 -8.45
CA SER A 558 27.62 -12.05 -8.49
C SER A 558 27.29 -12.76 -7.16
N MET A 559 26.69 -13.94 -7.25
CA MET A 559 26.27 -14.73 -6.10
C MET A 559 27.21 -15.92 -5.92
N PHE A 560 27.80 -16.06 -4.73
CA PHE A 560 28.61 -17.22 -4.34
C PHE A 560 28.11 -17.75 -2.99
N ALA A 561 27.39 -18.88 -3.03
CA ALA A 561 26.88 -19.65 -1.88
C ALA A 561 26.03 -18.85 -0.87
N ASP A 562 26.66 -17.96 -0.11
CA ASP A 562 26.08 -17.16 0.98
C ASP A 562 26.41 -15.66 0.89
N LYS A 563 27.27 -15.26 -0.05
CA LYS A 563 27.71 -13.89 -0.26
C LYS A 563 27.23 -13.36 -1.61
N VAL A 564 26.79 -12.10 -1.59
CA VAL A 564 26.35 -11.37 -2.77
C VAL A 564 27.29 -10.20 -2.98
N TYR A 565 27.98 -10.18 -4.12
CA TYR A 565 28.73 -9.01 -4.55
C TYR A 565 27.79 -8.00 -5.20
N ILE A 566 27.87 -6.74 -4.80
CA ILE A 566 27.06 -5.64 -5.31
C ILE A 566 28.01 -4.61 -5.90
N ASN A 567 27.92 -4.41 -7.21
CA ASN A 567 28.67 -3.37 -7.92
C ASN A 567 28.07 -2.01 -7.61
N MET A 568 28.95 -1.05 -7.37
CA MET A 568 28.60 0.29 -6.93
C MET A 568 28.77 1.24 -8.13
N ASN A 569 27.65 1.64 -8.72
CA ASN A 569 27.61 2.47 -9.94
C ASN A 569 27.44 3.97 -9.61
N ASP A 570 27.67 4.87 -10.55
CA ASP A 570 27.43 6.31 -10.34
C ASP A 570 25.92 6.68 -10.33
N GLN A 571 25.03 5.71 -10.58
CA GLN A 571 23.58 5.87 -10.49
C GLN A 571 23.02 5.13 -9.27
N PRO A 572 21.96 5.64 -8.62
CA PRO A 572 21.29 4.92 -7.53
C PRO A 572 20.77 3.57 -8.02
N THR A 573 20.94 2.52 -7.21
CA THR A 573 20.48 1.17 -7.55
C THR A 573 19.68 0.55 -6.40
N LEU A 574 18.75 -0.33 -6.79
CA LEU A 574 17.88 -1.09 -5.90
C LEU A 574 18.05 -2.57 -6.22
N HIS A 575 18.45 -3.35 -5.23
CA HIS A 575 18.49 -4.80 -5.34
C HIS A 575 17.58 -5.42 -4.29
N LEU A 576 16.67 -6.29 -4.73
CA LEU A 576 15.79 -7.04 -3.84
C LEU A 576 16.10 -8.52 -3.96
N PHE A 577 16.33 -9.15 -2.82
CA PHE A 577 16.54 -10.58 -2.71
C PHE A 577 15.43 -11.22 -1.88
N GLU A 578 15.08 -12.44 -2.24
CA GLU A 578 14.16 -13.28 -1.48
C GLU A 578 14.94 -14.50 -0.98
N CYS A 579 14.87 -14.79 0.32
CA CYS A 579 15.45 -16.01 0.89
C CYS A 579 14.53 -17.19 0.55
N VAL A 580 14.87 -18.00 -0.46
CA VAL A 580 14.06 -19.13 -0.97
C VAL A 580 14.67 -20.49 -0.69
#